data_AF-A0A0C2ZXF9-F1
#
_entry.id   AF-A0A0C2ZXF9-F1
#
_cell.length_a   1.000
_cell.length_b   1.000
_cell.length_c   1.000
_cell.angle_alpha   90.00
_cell.angle_beta   90.00
_cell.angle_gamma   90.00
#
_symmetry.space_group_name_H-M   'P 1'
#
loop_
_entity.id
_entity.type
_entity.pdbx_description
1 polymer ?
#
loop_
_entity_poly.entity_id
_entity_poly.type
_entity_poly.pdbx_seq_one_letter_code
_entity_poly.pdbx_strand_id
1 'polypeptide(L)'
;MLSRFVKLFCATVVTLLIFATLASLPPPTRAYIDPWTGQLWDEGGVEQDLRVSHPQGNSGVSSVAGGGVIMAKLGNETAKAELGRATWKLLHTMTLRFPEHPTLDQREALSSYMYLTSRLYPCGECAAEFQELLKKFPPQTSGRRAASLWYAIYPH
;
A
#
# COMPACT_ATOMS: atom_id res chain seq x y z
N MET A 1 -51.30 26.23 11.56
CA MET A 1 -51.08 24.82 11.94
C MET A 1 -50.63 24.04 10.71
N LEU A 2 -49.48 23.37 10.73
CA LEU A 2 -49.04 22.57 9.57
C LEU A 2 -49.91 21.31 9.42
N SER A 3 -50.42 21.06 8.20
CA SER A 3 -51.28 19.90 7.89
C SER A 3 -50.61 18.57 8.23
N ARG A 4 -51.40 17.58 8.68
CA ARG A 4 -50.92 16.23 9.01
C ARG A 4 -50.14 15.60 7.84
N PHE A 5 -50.59 15.83 6.60
CA PHE A 5 -49.92 15.38 5.38
C PHE A 5 -48.51 15.96 5.21
N VAL A 6 -48.32 17.26 5.48
CA VAL A 6 -47.00 17.91 5.38
C VAL A 6 -46.05 17.36 6.45
N LYS A 7 -46.55 17.11 7.67
CA LYS A 7 -45.75 16.50 8.74
C LYS A 7 -45.30 15.08 8.40
N LEU A 8 -46.21 14.25 7.85
CA LEU A 8 -45.91 12.90 7.39
C LEU A 8 -44.88 12.90 6.25
N PHE A 9 -45.06 13.77 5.25
CA PHE A 9 -44.14 13.91 4.12
C PHE A 9 -42.74 14.37 4.56
N CYS A 10 -42.64 15.38 5.44
CA CYS A 10 -41.34 15.79 5.98
C CYS A 10 -40.68 14.67 6.80
N ALA A 11 -41.45 13.92 7.60
CA ALA A 11 -40.92 12.80 8.38
C ALA A 11 -40.38 11.66 7.50
N THR A 12 -41.08 11.28 6.43
CA THR A 12 -40.58 10.24 5.51
C THR A 12 -39.34 10.69 4.75
N VAL A 13 -39.31 11.93 4.25
CA VAL A 13 -38.13 12.48 3.55
C VAL A 13 -36.92 12.54 4.49
N VAL A 14 -37.07 13.05 5.72
CA VAL A 14 -35.97 13.07 6.71
C VAL A 14 -35.50 11.66 7.06
N THR A 15 -36.42 10.70 7.20
CA THR A 15 -36.07 9.29 7.48
C THR A 15 -35.26 8.68 6.34
N LEU A 16 -35.69 8.87 5.09
CA LEU A 16 -34.97 8.36 3.91
C LEU A 16 -33.59 9.00 3.76
N LEU A 17 -33.45 10.31 4.04
CA LEU A 17 -32.14 10.98 4.04
C LEU A 17 -31.21 10.45 5.14
N ILE A 18 -31.73 10.18 6.35
CA ILE A 18 -30.95 9.56 7.43
C ILE A 18 -30.47 8.17 7.01
N PHE A 19 -31.35 7.30 6.48
CA PHE A 19 -30.93 5.97 6.00
C PHE A 19 -29.92 6.05 4.84
N ALA A 20 -30.09 6.97 3.88
CA ALA A 20 -29.14 7.16 2.79
C ALA A 20 -27.76 7.62 3.28
N THR A 21 -27.71 8.54 4.25
CA THR A 21 -26.44 8.98 4.85
C THR A 21 -25.76 7.87 5.66
N LEU A 22 -26.51 7.09 6.45
CA LEU A 22 -25.99 5.94 7.19
C LEU A 22 -25.44 4.84 6.26
N ALA A 23 -26.13 4.55 5.16
CA ALA A 23 -25.67 3.59 4.15
C ALA A 23 -24.46 4.07 3.33
N SER A 24 -24.17 5.38 3.37
CA SER A 24 -23.05 6.01 2.65
C SER A 24 -21.84 6.30 3.56
N LEU A 25 -21.92 5.98 4.85
CA LEU A 25 -20.76 6.02 5.74
C LEU A 25 -19.77 4.94 5.32
N PRO A 26 -18.51 5.28 4.97
CA PRO A 26 -17.50 4.27 4.73
C PRO A 26 -17.28 3.46 6.02
N PRO A 27 -16.97 2.15 5.92
CA PRO A 27 -16.57 1.38 7.09
C PRO A 27 -15.35 2.05 7.75
N PRO A 28 -15.25 2.07 9.09
CA PRO A 28 -14.18 2.76 9.78
C PRO A 28 -12.84 2.04 9.57
N THR A 29 -12.06 2.51 8.59
CA THR A 29 -10.66 2.11 8.40
C THR A 29 -9.80 2.65 9.54
N ARG A 30 -9.71 1.92 10.65
CA ARG A 30 -9.03 2.37 11.87
C ARG A 30 -7.95 1.40 12.34
N ALA A 31 -6.77 1.56 11.76
CA ALA A 31 -5.57 0.85 12.17
C ALA A 31 -5.04 1.25 13.57
N TYR A 32 -4.52 0.23 14.25
CA TYR A 32 -3.55 0.13 15.35
C TYR A 32 -3.48 1.11 16.56
N ILE A 33 -3.78 0.65 17.79
CA ILE A 33 -2.97 0.75 19.05
C ILE A 33 -3.30 -0.43 20.02
N ASP A 34 -2.30 -1.07 20.65
CA ASP A 34 -2.42 -1.63 22.03
C ASP A 34 -1.25 -1.08 22.89
N PRO A 35 -1.44 -0.77 24.19
CA PRO A 35 -0.57 0.16 24.93
C PRO A 35 0.54 -0.47 25.78
N TRP A 36 0.47 -1.76 26.12
CA TRP A 36 1.49 -2.44 26.95
C TRP A 36 1.91 -3.83 26.43
N THR A 37 1.32 -4.31 25.33
CA THR A 37 1.82 -5.47 24.54
C THR A 37 2.10 -5.16 23.07
N GLY A 38 1.75 -3.97 22.57
CA GLY A 38 0.63 -3.99 21.64
C GLY A 38 0.73 -3.42 20.24
N GLN A 39 -0.31 -3.57 19.42
CA GLN A 39 -0.80 -4.78 18.71
C GLN A 39 -2.32 -4.75 18.38
N LEU A 40 -2.75 -3.82 17.52
CA LEU A 40 -4.10 -3.80 16.92
C LEU A 40 -3.97 -3.88 15.40
N TRP A 41 -3.81 -5.11 14.95
CA TRP A 41 -3.58 -5.50 13.56
C TRP A 41 -4.84 -5.27 12.72
N ASP A 42 -4.66 -4.86 11.46
CA ASP A 42 -5.75 -4.76 10.47
C ASP A 42 -5.87 -6.08 9.67
N GLU A 43 -7.00 -6.31 8.97
CA GLU A 43 -7.55 -7.65 8.62
C GLU A 43 -6.76 -8.57 7.64
N GLY A 44 -5.44 -8.41 7.49
CA GLY A 44 -4.62 -9.16 6.54
C GLY A 44 -4.28 -10.62 6.89
N GLY A 45 -4.08 -10.94 8.18
CA GLY A 45 -3.73 -12.29 8.64
C GLY A 45 -2.40 -12.85 8.08
N VAL A 46 -1.28 -12.50 8.73
CA VAL A 46 0.05 -13.03 8.37
C VAL A 46 0.18 -14.47 8.91
N GLU A 47 0.36 -15.45 8.03
CA GLU A 47 0.51 -16.86 8.44
C GLU A 47 1.81 -17.06 9.27
N GLN A 48 1.69 -17.73 10.41
CA GLN A 48 2.65 -17.64 11.52
C GLN A 48 3.85 -18.60 11.43
N ASP A 49 4.48 -18.70 10.25
CA ASP A 49 5.70 -19.52 10.03
C ASP A 49 6.98 -18.81 10.50
N LEU A 50 7.07 -18.60 11.82
CA LEU A 50 8.19 -17.94 12.48
C LEU A 50 9.37 -18.90 12.76
N ARG A 51 10.19 -19.16 11.74
CA ARG A 51 11.60 -19.58 11.90
C ARG A 51 12.53 -18.87 10.91
N VAL A 52 12.63 -17.54 11.02
CA VAL A 52 13.62 -16.74 10.29
C VAL A 52 14.85 -16.49 11.17
N SER A 53 15.94 -17.18 10.88
CA SER A 53 17.25 -16.96 11.52
C SER A 53 17.90 -15.70 10.95
N HIS A 54 18.12 -14.66 11.75
CA HIS A 54 18.83 -13.45 11.32
C HIS A 54 20.35 -13.56 11.57
N PRO A 55 21.20 -13.49 10.53
CA PRO A 55 22.62 -13.16 10.70
C PRO A 55 22.76 -11.64 10.87
N GLN A 56 23.44 -11.19 11.93
CA GLN A 56 23.87 -9.80 12.03
C GLN A 56 25.15 -9.59 11.22
N GLY A 57 25.13 -8.66 10.27
CA GLY A 57 26.30 -8.27 9.49
C GLY A 57 26.31 -6.77 9.24
N ASN A 58 27.47 -6.13 9.43
CA ASN A 58 27.68 -4.71 9.13
C ASN A 58 27.32 -4.42 7.65
N SER A 59 26.30 -3.59 7.43
CA SER A 59 25.67 -3.44 6.13
C SER A 59 25.52 -1.97 5.72
N GLY A 60 26.36 -1.51 4.79
CA GLY A 60 26.16 -0.24 4.09
C GLY A 60 24.91 -0.26 3.20
N VAL A 61 24.33 0.90 2.90
CA VAL A 61 22.99 1.06 2.29
C VAL A 61 22.73 0.13 1.09
N SER A 62 23.70 -0.05 0.19
CA SER A 62 23.56 -0.94 -0.99
C SER A 62 23.30 -2.40 -0.63
N SER A 63 23.86 -2.90 0.48
CA SER A 63 23.61 -4.26 0.97
C SER A 63 22.23 -4.43 1.63
N VAL A 64 21.60 -3.34 2.08
CA VAL A 64 20.23 -3.34 2.61
C VAL A 64 19.21 -3.44 1.48
N ALA A 65 19.49 -2.87 0.31
CA ALA A 65 18.63 -2.98 -0.88
C ALA A 65 18.63 -4.39 -1.49
N GLY A 66 19.77 -5.09 -1.49
CA GLY A 66 19.95 -6.38 -2.18
C GLY A 66 19.51 -7.65 -1.43
N GLY A 67 18.87 -7.54 -0.26
CA GLY A 67 18.45 -8.71 0.52
C GLY A 67 17.13 -9.34 0.04
N GLY A 68 16.85 -10.55 0.50
CA GLY A 68 15.59 -11.26 0.21
C GLY A 68 14.36 -10.65 0.90
N VAL A 69 13.19 -11.21 0.55
CA VAL A 69 11.88 -10.94 1.15
C VAL A 69 11.90 -11.20 2.66
N ILE A 70 11.26 -10.32 3.43
CA ILE A 70 11.16 -10.40 4.90
C ILE A 70 9.73 -10.78 5.34
N MET A 71 8.72 -10.41 4.55
CA MET A 71 7.31 -10.58 4.89
C MET A 71 6.83 -12.00 4.58
N ALA A 72 5.97 -12.56 5.44
CA ALA A 72 5.33 -13.85 5.18
C ALA A 72 4.13 -13.71 4.23
N LYS A 73 3.55 -14.86 3.85
CA LYS A 73 2.42 -14.95 2.91
C LYS A 73 1.18 -14.22 3.44
N LEU A 74 0.45 -13.55 2.53
CA LEU A 74 -0.78 -12.83 2.86
C LEU A 74 -2.00 -13.65 2.39
N GLY A 75 -2.64 -14.37 3.31
CA GLY A 75 -3.71 -15.32 2.98
C GLY A 75 -5.07 -14.69 2.65
N ASN A 76 -5.35 -13.45 3.08
CA ASN A 76 -6.62 -12.77 2.80
C ASN A 76 -6.58 -12.08 1.42
N GLU A 77 -7.23 -12.68 0.42
CA GLU A 77 -7.28 -12.16 -0.95
C GLU A 77 -7.97 -10.79 -1.09
N THR A 78 -8.95 -10.45 -0.23
CA THR A 78 -9.57 -9.11 -0.22
C THR A 78 -8.57 -8.06 0.26
N ALA A 79 -7.91 -8.31 1.39
CA ALA A 79 -6.89 -7.42 1.95
C ALA A 79 -5.70 -7.28 1.00
N LYS A 80 -5.29 -8.37 0.33
CA LYS A 80 -4.24 -8.39 -0.70
C LYS A 80 -4.60 -7.52 -1.90
N ALA A 81 -5.84 -7.59 -2.39
CA ALA A 81 -6.31 -6.75 -3.49
C ALA A 81 -6.41 -5.26 -3.09
N GLU A 82 -6.79 -4.95 -1.85
CA GLU A 82 -6.82 -3.58 -1.31
C GLU A 82 -5.42 -2.99 -1.13
N LEU A 83 -4.51 -3.75 -0.52
CA LEU A 83 -3.08 -3.42 -0.39
C LEU A 83 -2.45 -3.15 -1.75
N GLY A 84 -2.74 -4.00 -2.75
CA GLY A 84 -2.28 -3.83 -4.13
C GLY A 84 -2.76 -2.51 -4.73
N ARG A 85 -4.06 -2.20 -4.65
CA ARG A 85 -4.62 -0.93 -5.15
C ARG A 85 -4.01 0.30 -4.45
N ALA A 86 -3.85 0.24 -3.12
CA ALA A 86 -3.27 1.33 -2.34
C ALA A 86 -1.80 1.58 -2.71
N THR A 87 -1.02 0.50 -2.85
CA THR A 87 0.41 0.57 -3.20
C THR A 87 0.61 1.04 -4.64
N TRP A 88 -0.19 0.53 -5.58
CA TRP A 88 -0.21 0.99 -6.97
C TRP A 88 -0.48 2.50 -7.07
N LYS A 89 -1.46 3.00 -6.30
CA LYS A 89 -1.78 4.42 -6.23
C LYS A 89 -0.62 5.24 -5.66
N LEU A 90 0.05 4.78 -4.61
CA LEU A 90 1.22 5.43 -4.01
C LEU A 90 2.37 5.52 -5.03
N LEU A 91 2.77 4.40 -5.63
CA LEU A 91 3.91 4.29 -6.54
C LEU A 91 3.70 5.09 -7.83
N HIS A 92 2.51 5.07 -8.42
CA HIS A 92 2.17 5.97 -9.54
C HIS A 92 2.25 7.43 -9.16
N THR A 93 1.68 7.81 -8.01
CA THR A 93 1.68 9.22 -7.58
C THR A 93 3.11 9.69 -7.33
N MET A 94 3.96 8.85 -6.73
CA MET A 94 5.38 9.14 -6.51
C MET A 94 6.15 9.32 -7.84
N THR A 95 6.04 8.38 -8.78
CA THR A 95 6.75 8.44 -10.07
C THR A 95 6.27 9.59 -10.97
N LEU A 96 4.98 9.92 -10.96
CA LEU A 96 4.42 11.09 -11.64
C LEU A 96 4.85 12.44 -11.01
N ARG A 97 5.18 12.45 -9.72
CA ARG A 97 5.62 13.66 -8.99
C ARG A 97 7.14 13.82 -8.93
N PHE A 98 7.91 12.81 -9.36
CA PHE A 98 9.37 12.83 -9.41
C PHE A 98 9.91 14.02 -10.26
N PRO A 99 11.14 14.52 -10.04
CA PRO A 99 11.70 15.62 -10.84
C PRO A 99 11.96 15.24 -12.30
N GLU A 100 11.91 16.19 -13.23
CA GLU A 100 12.36 15.98 -14.62
C GLU A 100 13.89 15.83 -14.72
N HIS A 101 14.62 16.58 -13.88
CA HIS A 101 16.08 16.58 -13.80
C HIS A 101 16.51 16.25 -12.35
N PRO A 102 16.47 14.96 -11.97
CA PRO A 102 16.78 14.54 -10.60
C PRO A 102 18.29 14.57 -10.32
N THR A 103 18.65 14.92 -9.08
CA THR A 103 20.03 14.79 -8.57
C THR A 103 20.42 13.31 -8.40
N LEU A 104 21.72 13.00 -8.32
CA LEU A 104 22.19 11.62 -8.08
C LEU A 104 21.53 11.01 -6.83
N ASP A 105 21.50 11.75 -5.72
CA ASP A 105 20.79 11.39 -4.49
C ASP A 105 19.31 11.04 -4.73
N GLN A 106 18.55 11.87 -5.46
CA GLN A 106 17.15 11.60 -5.76
C GLN A 106 16.96 10.34 -6.63
N ARG A 107 17.91 10.05 -7.52
CA ARG A 107 17.92 8.84 -8.35
C ARG A 107 18.21 7.59 -7.53
N GLU A 108 19.17 7.67 -6.62
CA GLU A 108 19.53 6.60 -5.69
C GLU A 108 18.41 6.36 -4.66
N ALA A 109 17.76 7.41 -4.17
CA ALA A 109 16.62 7.32 -3.26
C ALA A 109 15.43 6.61 -3.93
N LEU A 110 15.06 6.99 -5.16
CA LEU A 110 13.98 6.31 -5.90
C LEU A 110 14.32 4.84 -6.21
N SER A 111 15.56 4.55 -6.62
CA SER A 111 16.01 3.18 -6.88
C SER A 111 15.96 2.34 -5.60
N SER A 112 16.56 2.83 -4.51
CA SER A 112 16.59 2.17 -3.21
C SER A 112 15.18 1.96 -2.67
N TYR A 113 14.29 2.93 -2.82
CA TYR A 113 12.89 2.80 -2.41
C TYR A 113 12.19 1.63 -3.11
N MET A 114 12.39 1.42 -4.42
CA MET A 114 11.80 0.29 -5.15
C MET A 114 12.33 -1.06 -4.65
N TYR A 115 13.65 -1.18 -4.46
CA TYR A 115 14.25 -2.40 -3.92
C TYR A 115 13.86 -2.66 -2.46
N LEU A 116 13.81 -1.64 -1.60
CA LEU A 116 13.35 -1.79 -0.22
C LEU A 116 11.85 -2.13 -0.15
N THR A 117 11.03 -1.56 -1.04
CA THR A 117 9.62 -1.93 -1.17
C THR A 117 9.47 -3.41 -1.50
N SER A 118 10.26 -3.97 -2.43
CA SER A 118 10.18 -5.40 -2.75
C SER A 118 10.64 -6.34 -1.62
N ARG A 119 11.35 -5.84 -0.60
CA ARG A 119 11.70 -6.61 0.61
C ARG A 119 10.63 -6.54 1.70
N LEU A 120 9.98 -5.38 1.83
CA LEU A 120 9.08 -5.01 2.93
C LEU A 120 7.59 -5.05 2.54
N TYR A 121 7.27 -5.36 1.28
CA TYR A 121 5.89 -5.41 0.81
C TYR A 121 5.09 -6.47 1.61
N PRO A 122 3.96 -6.12 2.26
CA PRO A 122 3.28 -6.99 3.22
C PRO A 122 2.41 -8.09 2.56
N CYS A 123 2.96 -8.73 1.54
CA CYS A 123 2.51 -9.95 0.89
C CYS A 123 3.76 -10.68 0.40
N GLY A 124 4.21 -11.70 1.13
CA GLY A 124 5.51 -12.35 0.89
C GLY A 124 5.65 -12.97 -0.50
N GLU A 125 4.58 -13.58 -1.03
CA GLU A 125 4.56 -14.12 -2.38
C GLU A 125 4.62 -13.01 -3.44
N CYS A 126 3.85 -11.93 -3.27
CA CYS A 126 3.88 -10.76 -4.15
C CYS A 126 5.26 -10.06 -4.13
N ALA A 127 5.90 -10.04 -2.95
CA ALA A 127 7.22 -9.47 -2.74
C ALA A 127 8.29 -10.26 -3.50
N ALA A 128 8.23 -11.59 -3.44
CA ALA A 128 9.13 -12.49 -4.18
C ALA A 128 8.97 -12.32 -5.69
N GLU A 129 7.73 -12.28 -6.20
CA GLU A 129 7.46 -11.98 -7.60
C GLU A 129 8.05 -10.63 -7.99
N PHE A 130 7.76 -9.55 -7.24
CA PHE A 130 8.29 -8.21 -7.53
C PHE A 130 9.82 -8.15 -7.54
N GLN A 131 10.52 -8.94 -6.70
CA GLN A 131 11.98 -9.05 -6.78
C GLN A 131 12.47 -9.63 -8.12
N GLU A 132 11.82 -10.66 -8.67
CA GLU A 132 12.16 -11.18 -10.00
C GLU A 132 11.88 -10.16 -11.11
N LEU A 133 10.81 -9.36 -10.97
CA LEU A 133 10.50 -8.28 -11.91
C LEU A 133 11.59 -7.20 -11.92
N LEU A 134 12.07 -6.80 -10.74
CA LEU A 134 13.15 -5.81 -10.60
C LEU A 134 14.51 -6.30 -11.13
N LYS A 135 14.77 -7.61 -11.13
CA LYS A 135 15.96 -8.19 -11.79
C LYS A 135 15.87 -8.07 -13.31
N LYS A 136 14.69 -8.34 -13.88
CA LYS A 136 14.44 -8.31 -15.33
C LYS A 136 14.30 -6.89 -15.88
N PHE A 137 13.71 -5.98 -15.09
CA PHE A 137 13.38 -4.61 -15.48
C PHE A 137 13.75 -3.61 -14.37
N PRO A 138 15.05 -3.26 -14.22
CA PRO A 138 15.51 -2.39 -13.14
C PRO A 138 14.89 -0.97 -13.20
N PRO A 139 14.65 -0.32 -12.04
CA PRO A 139 14.01 1.00 -11.97
C PRO A 139 14.68 2.09 -12.81
N GLN A 140 13.90 2.74 -13.69
CA GLN A 140 14.39 3.83 -14.52
C GLN A 140 14.26 5.17 -13.81
N THR A 141 15.35 5.67 -13.24
CA THR A 141 15.34 6.86 -12.38
C THR A 141 15.88 8.13 -13.04
N SER A 142 16.15 8.14 -14.35
CA SER A 142 16.79 9.28 -15.04
C SER A 142 15.97 10.57 -15.08
N GLY A 143 14.66 10.50 -14.84
CA GLY A 143 13.74 11.63 -14.74
C GLY A 143 12.28 11.17 -14.72
N ARG A 144 11.35 12.08 -14.45
CA ARG A 144 9.90 11.81 -14.31
C ARG A 144 9.36 10.91 -15.42
N ARG A 145 9.59 11.28 -16.68
CA ARG A 145 9.10 10.52 -17.84
C ARG A 145 9.63 9.08 -17.89
N ALA A 146 10.88 8.86 -17.49
CA ALA A 146 11.46 7.51 -17.46
C ALA A 146 10.85 6.68 -16.31
N ALA A 147 10.73 7.29 -15.13
CA ALA A 147 10.18 6.63 -13.94
C ALA A 147 8.69 6.27 -14.09
N SER A 148 7.89 7.20 -14.62
CA SER A 148 6.45 7.00 -14.79
C SER A 148 6.12 6.00 -15.91
N LEU A 149 6.85 6.02 -17.03
CA LEU A 149 6.66 5.05 -18.11
C LEU A 149 7.15 3.65 -17.71
N TRP A 150 8.31 3.52 -17.05
CA TRP A 150 8.78 2.24 -16.54
C TRP A 150 7.76 1.58 -15.62
N TYR A 151 7.15 2.34 -14.71
CA TYR A 151 6.15 1.81 -13.79
C TYR A 151 4.80 1.52 -14.47
N ALA A 152 4.34 2.38 -15.39
CA ALA A 152 3.03 2.26 -16.03
C ALA A 152 2.94 1.20 -17.14
N ILE A 153 4.07 0.79 -17.72
CA ILE A 153 4.13 -0.19 -18.83
C ILE A 153 4.25 -1.63 -18.30
N TYR A 154 4.55 -1.82 -17.02
CA TYR A 154 4.73 -3.16 -16.46
C TYR A 154 3.38 -3.93 -16.43
N PRO A 155 3.27 -5.11 -17.07
CA PRO A 155 2.01 -5.85 -17.12
C PRO A 155 1.65 -6.43 -15.75
N HIS A 156 0.42 -6.14 -15.32
CA HIS A 156 -0.24 -6.80 -14.20
C HIS A 156 -0.47 -8.29 -14.47
#